data_AF-A0AB34IB48-F1
#
_entry.id   AF-A0AB34IB48-F1
#
_cell.length_a   1.000
_cell.length_b   1.000
_cell.length_c   1.000
_cell.angle_alpha   90.00
_cell.angle_beta   90.00
_cell.angle_gamma   90.00
#
_symmetry.space_group_name_H-M   'P 1'
#
loop_
_entity.id
_entity.type
_entity.pdbx_description
1 polymer ?
#
loop_
_entity_poly.entity_id
_entity_poly.type
_entity_poly.pdbx_seq_one_letter_code
_entity_poly.pdbx_strand_id
1 'polypeptide(L)'
;MTIWPCLVLCLPAAAALHPPPAASAARPPRREAIGAALLALLAPRPLAALADDEVMRGVLQLREGVRLPPLPSGSAATVSVRVVGRNSRGALATKKVVLDGEEFPVEFTVRRSEMREVPDFVWLEEDLYVRADVMTPQGAAIAIGRSKSKAVKENDVPSHSVSYITLERT
;
A
#
# COMPACT_ATOMS: atom_id res chain seq x y z
N MET A 1 -17.71 -47.49 -3.32
CA MET A 1 -18.93 -46.98 -2.68
C MET A 1 -18.80 -47.24 -1.19
N THR A 2 -18.43 -46.23 -0.42
CA THR A 2 -18.15 -46.38 1.01
C THR A 2 -19.14 -45.49 1.75
N ILE A 3 -20.09 -46.15 2.40
CA ILE A 3 -21.13 -45.56 3.25
C ILE A 3 -20.56 -45.61 4.67
N TRP A 4 -20.51 -44.47 5.37
CA TRP A 4 -20.30 -44.46 6.82
C TRP A 4 -21.38 -43.57 7.46
N PRO A 5 -22.23 -44.11 8.35
CA PRO A 5 -23.32 -43.36 8.96
C PRO A 5 -22.96 -42.81 10.34
N CYS A 6 -23.70 -41.76 10.70
CA CYS A 6 -24.20 -41.41 12.03
C CYS A 6 -23.23 -41.45 13.24
N LEU A 7 -23.11 -40.33 13.95
CA LEU A 7 -24.00 -40.10 15.10
C LEU A 7 -23.94 -38.65 15.62
N VAL A 8 -25.13 -38.15 15.90
CA VAL A 8 -25.50 -36.93 16.62
C VAL A 8 -25.56 -37.25 18.11
N LEU A 9 -25.16 -36.33 19.01
CA LEU A 9 -25.69 -36.09 20.37
C LEU A 9 -25.05 -34.77 20.90
N CYS A 10 -25.81 -33.71 21.18
CA CYS A 10 -26.51 -33.41 22.46
C CYS A 10 -25.51 -33.26 23.63
N LEU A 11 -25.44 -32.18 24.43
CA LEU A 11 -26.44 -31.25 24.97
C LEU A 11 -25.69 -29.99 25.52
N PRO A 12 -26.39 -28.88 25.85
CA PRO A 12 -25.82 -27.68 26.44
C PRO A 12 -25.80 -27.75 27.97
N ALA A 13 -24.80 -27.14 28.61
CA ALA A 13 -24.73 -27.03 30.07
C ALA A 13 -24.97 -25.59 30.52
N ALA A 14 -25.88 -25.48 31.47
CA ALA A 14 -26.55 -24.29 31.96
C ALA A 14 -25.66 -23.35 32.81
N ALA A 15 -26.04 -22.06 32.73
CA ALA A 15 -26.24 -21.11 33.82
C ALA A 15 -25.30 -21.16 35.05
N ALA A 16 -24.57 -20.06 35.26
CA ALA A 16 -24.27 -19.55 36.59
C ALA A 16 -24.67 -18.07 36.65
N LEU A 17 -25.72 -17.82 37.42
CA LEU A 17 -26.23 -16.52 37.85
C LEU A 17 -25.20 -15.83 38.76
N HIS A 18 -24.80 -14.61 38.42
CA HIS A 18 -24.28 -13.66 39.39
C HIS A 18 -24.78 -12.25 39.04
N PRO A 19 -25.76 -11.70 39.80
CA PRO A 19 -26.01 -10.27 39.79
C PRO A 19 -25.01 -9.57 40.75
N PRO A 20 -24.26 -8.55 40.31
CA PRO A 20 -23.62 -7.63 41.24
C PRO A 20 -24.64 -6.64 41.82
N PRO A 21 -24.56 -6.31 43.12
CA PRO A 21 -25.50 -5.41 43.77
C PRO A 21 -25.32 -3.95 43.34
N ALA A 22 -26.45 -3.26 43.18
CA ALA A 22 -26.55 -1.83 42.96
C ALA A 22 -26.42 -1.05 44.28
N ALA A 23 -25.44 -0.14 44.33
CA ALA A 23 -25.36 1.09 45.14
C ALA A 23 -23.99 1.72 44.79
N SER A 24 -23.76 3.02 44.63
CA SER A 24 -24.46 4.20 45.11
C SER A 24 -24.07 5.37 44.19
N ALA A 25 -25.04 6.24 43.90
CA ALA A 25 -24.85 7.45 43.11
C ALA A 25 -24.03 8.50 43.88
N ALA A 26 -22.82 8.78 43.43
CA ALA A 26 -22.08 9.98 43.82
C ALA A 26 -22.27 11.06 42.76
N ARG A 27 -23.10 12.06 43.07
CA ARG A 27 -23.19 13.34 42.34
C ARG A 27 -21.87 14.11 42.52
N PRO A 28 -21.19 14.56 41.46
CA PRO A 28 -20.21 15.63 41.60
C PRO A 28 -20.94 16.99 41.73
N PRO A 29 -20.46 17.89 42.61
CA PRO A 29 -21.03 19.23 42.75
C PRO A 29 -20.76 20.08 41.50
N ARG A 30 -21.82 20.77 41.05
CA ARG A 30 -21.78 21.91 40.12
C ARG A 30 -21.10 23.11 40.80
N ARG A 31 -20.11 23.69 40.13
CA ARG A 31 -19.58 25.08 40.16
C ARG A 31 -18.07 24.99 39.86
N GLU A 32 -17.46 25.64 38.90
CA GLU A 32 -17.75 26.86 38.14
C GLU A 32 -17.10 26.76 36.76
N ALA A 33 -17.80 27.23 35.74
CA ALA A 33 -17.20 27.62 34.48
C ALA A 33 -16.81 29.10 34.60
N ILE A 34 -15.51 29.41 34.51
CA ILE A 34 -14.93 30.64 33.93
C ILE A 34 -13.47 30.27 33.66
N GLY A 35 -13.08 30.30 32.38
CA GLY A 35 -11.73 29.96 31.94
C GLY A 35 -11.67 29.74 30.44
N ALA A 36 -12.24 30.68 29.70
CA ALA A 36 -12.18 30.70 28.25
C ALA A 36 -10.72 30.79 27.77
N ALA A 37 -10.41 29.92 26.82
CA ALA A 37 -9.78 30.31 25.56
C ALA A 37 -8.49 31.15 25.66
N LEU A 38 -7.34 30.50 25.92
CA LEU A 38 -6.05 30.97 25.36
C LEU A 38 -4.93 29.91 25.38
N LEU A 39 -5.19 28.68 24.95
CA LEU A 39 -4.12 27.67 24.76
C LEU A 39 -4.26 26.87 23.45
N ALA A 40 -5.08 27.36 22.52
CA ALA A 40 -5.21 26.80 21.16
C ALA A 40 -4.24 27.42 20.13
N LEU A 41 -3.27 28.23 20.58
CA LEU A 41 -2.34 28.98 19.72
C LEU A 41 -0.90 28.44 19.71
N LEU A 42 -0.66 27.28 20.33
CA LEU A 42 0.60 26.53 20.23
C LEU A 42 0.36 25.04 19.95
N ALA A 43 -0.74 24.71 19.26
CA ALA A 43 -0.73 23.46 18.52
C ALA A 43 0.34 23.63 17.43
N PRO A 44 1.40 22.81 17.39
CA PRO A 44 2.24 22.76 16.21
C PRO A 44 1.31 22.44 15.05
N ARG A 45 1.08 23.42 14.17
CA ARG A 45 0.62 23.10 12.82
C ARG A 45 1.60 22.05 12.32
N PRO A 46 1.17 20.83 11.91
CA PRO A 46 2.07 19.97 11.18
C PRO A 46 2.38 20.73 9.89
N LEU A 47 3.54 21.37 9.90
CA LEU A 47 4.16 22.05 8.76
C LEU A 47 4.80 20.97 7.87
N ALA A 48 4.04 19.92 7.57
CA ALA A 48 4.42 18.73 6.82
C ALA A 48 3.43 18.50 5.67
N ALA A 49 2.95 19.58 5.06
CA ALA A 49 1.92 19.53 4.02
C ALA A 49 2.42 19.94 2.63
N LEU A 50 3.75 20.03 2.41
CA LEU A 50 4.31 20.51 1.14
C LEU A 50 5.54 19.72 0.63
N ALA A 51 5.84 18.56 1.22
CA ALA A 51 6.75 17.56 0.65
C ALA A 51 6.02 16.21 0.62
N ASP A 52 6.26 15.41 -0.41
CA ASP A 52 5.85 13.99 -0.53
C ASP A 52 4.41 13.66 -0.93
N ASP A 53 3.97 14.17 -2.09
CA ASP A 53 3.04 13.38 -2.94
C ASP A 53 3.76 12.22 -3.64
N GLU A 54 5.09 12.17 -3.56
CA GLU A 54 5.90 11.06 -4.09
C GLU A 54 5.91 9.88 -3.12
N VAL A 55 5.58 8.69 -3.63
CA VAL A 55 5.59 7.44 -2.86
C VAL A 55 6.84 6.64 -3.15
N MET A 56 7.21 6.55 -4.43
CA MET A 56 8.46 5.90 -4.84
C MET A 56 8.86 6.33 -6.25
N ARG A 57 10.16 6.22 -6.52
CA ARG A 57 10.72 6.27 -7.88
C ARG A 57 11.08 4.89 -8.36
N GLY A 58 11.06 4.71 -9.67
CA GLY A 58 11.57 3.50 -10.29
C GLY A 58 12.12 3.75 -11.68
N VAL A 59 12.87 2.77 -12.14
CA VAL A 59 13.54 2.78 -13.44
C VAL A 59 13.27 1.44 -14.11
N LEU A 60 12.62 1.46 -15.26
CA LEU A 60 12.52 0.31 -16.15
C LEU A 60 13.84 0.22 -16.92
N GLN A 61 14.50 -0.93 -16.87
CA GLN A 61 15.77 -1.14 -17.55
C GLN A 61 15.83 -2.52 -18.19
N LEU A 62 16.67 -2.65 -19.22
CA LEU A 62 17.01 -3.93 -19.81
C LEU A 62 18.31 -4.45 -19.22
N ARG A 63 18.44 -5.78 -19.14
CA ARG A 63 19.74 -6.39 -18.83
C ARG A 63 20.71 -6.07 -19.96
N GLU A 64 21.98 -5.85 -19.62
CA GLU A 64 23.03 -5.63 -20.60
C GLU A 64 23.03 -6.73 -21.68
N GLY A 65 23.10 -6.32 -22.95
CA GLY A 65 23.05 -7.22 -24.11
C GLY A 65 21.65 -7.71 -24.51
N VAL A 66 20.61 -7.43 -23.72
CA VAL A 66 19.22 -7.77 -24.06
C VAL A 66 18.56 -6.61 -24.78
N ARG A 67 17.92 -6.89 -25.93
CA ARG A 67 17.08 -5.94 -26.65
C ARG A 67 15.66 -6.47 -26.76
N LEU A 68 14.68 -5.62 -26.48
CA LEU A 68 13.29 -5.93 -26.80
C LEU A 68 13.05 -5.86 -28.31
N PRO A 69 12.08 -6.61 -28.85
CA PRO A 69 11.60 -6.34 -30.20
C PRO A 69 11.12 -4.89 -30.31
N PRO A 70 11.12 -4.29 -31.52
CA PRO A 70 10.61 -2.94 -31.73
C PRO A 70 9.21 -2.80 -31.11
N LEU A 71 9.07 -1.85 -30.19
CA LEU A 71 7.80 -1.62 -29.51
C LEU A 71 6.85 -0.91 -30.48
N PRO A 72 5.66 -1.48 -30.76
CA PRO A 72 4.66 -0.78 -31.57
C PRO A 72 4.19 0.48 -30.83
N SER A 73 3.82 1.52 -31.58
CA SER A 73 3.23 2.74 -31.01
C SER A 73 1.99 2.40 -30.19
N GLY A 74 1.85 3.03 -29.03
CA GLY A 74 0.84 2.74 -28.02
C GLY A 74 1.24 1.67 -27.01
N SER A 75 2.48 1.16 -27.05
CA SER A 75 2.99 0.22 -26.04
C SER A 75 3.14 0.91 -24.69
N ALA A 76 2.80 0.19 -23.62
CA ALA A 76 2.89 0.72 -22.27
C ALA A 76 3.34 -0.35 -21.27
N ALA A 77 4.08 0.08 -20.25
CA ALA A 77 4.32 -0.70 -19.06
C ALA A 77 3.22 -0.40 -18.02
N THR A 78 2.60 -1.46 -17.51
CA THR A 78 1.74 -1.38 -16.33
C THR A 78 2.58 -1.74 -15.11
N VAL A 79 2.88 -0.75 -14.28
CA VAL A 79 3.61 -0.93 -13.02
C VAL A 79 2.60 -1.10 -11.90
N SER A 80 2.67 -2.22 -11.19
CA SER A 80 1.85 -2.52 -10.02
C SER A 80 2.70 -2.59 -8.76
N VAL A 81 2.25 -1.91 -7.72
CA VAL A 81 2.93 -1.85 -6.42
C VAL A 81 2.11 -2.63 -5.39
N ARG A 82 2.77 -3.39 -4.52
CA ARG A 82 2.15 -4.14 -3.40
C ARG A 82 3.03 -4.02 -2.16
N VAL A 83 2.43 -4.12 -0.98
CA VAL A 83 3.21 -4.20 0.26
C VAL A 83 3.72 -5.63 0.44
N VAL A 84 5.01 -5.79 0.74
CA VAL A 84 5.62 -7.10 0.98
C VAL A 84 5.07 -7.71 2.27
N GLY A 85 4.84 -9.03 2.29
CA GLY A 85 4.43 -9.75 3.50
C GLY A 85 2.99 -9.50 3.96
N ARG A 86 2.23 -8.64 3.28
CA ARG A 86 0.81 -8.37 3.57
C ARG A 86 -0.07 -8.91 2.45
N ASN A 87 -1.12 -9.65 2.83
CA ASN A 87 -2.14 -10.08 1.88
C ASN A 87 -3.08 -8.90 1.57
N SER A 88 -2.66 -8.01 0.67
CA SER A 88 -3.48 -6.90 0.21
C SER A 88 -4.55 -7.40 -0.77
N ARG A 89 -5.75 -6.79 -0.73
CA ARG A 89 -6.85 -7.03 -1.70
C ARG A 89 -6.52 -6.48 -3.10
N GLY A 90 -5.38 -6.84 -3.67
CA GLY A 90 -4.85 -6.31 -4.92
C GLY A 90 -3.72 -5.29 -4.75
N ALA A 91 -3.33 -4.66 -5.86
CA ALA A 91 -2.27 -3.67 -5.90
C ALA A 91 -2.59 -2.46 -5.02
N LEU A 92 -1.56 -1.91 -4.38
CA LEU A 92 -1.58 -0.66 -3.64
C LEU A 92 -1.68 0.53 -4.61
N ALA A 93 -0.93 0.49 -5.70
CA ALA A 93 -0.98 1.44 -6.80
C ALA A 93 -0.79 0.72 -8.13
N THR A 94 -1.37 1.29 -9.19
CA THR A 94 -1.14 0.85 -10.57
C THR A 94 -0.85 2.08 -11.42
N LYS A 95 0.35 2.14 -12.00
CA LYS A 95 0.82 3.22 -12.87
C LYS A 95 0.95 2.70 -14.30
N LYS A 96 0.42 3.45 -15.27
CA LYS A 96 0.68 3.23 -16.69
C LYS A 96 1.83 4.15 -17.12
N VAL A 97 2.89 3.57 -17.69
CA VAL A 97 4.05 4.27 -18.27
C VAL A 97 4.02 4.04 -19.76
N VAL A 98 3.91 5.11 -20.55
CA VAL A 98 3.90 5.03 -22.02
C VAL A 98 5.33 4.85 -22.49
N LEU A 99 5.57 3.92 -23.43
CA LEU A 99 6.91 3.57 -23.92
C LEU A 99 7.12 3.97 -25.38
N ASP A 100 6.34 4.93 -25.89
CA ASP A 100 6.21 5.27 -27.32
C ASP A 100 7.52 5.73 -27.97
N GLY A 101 8.36 4.76 -28.36
CA GLY A 101 9.67 5.01 -28.93
C GLY A 101 10.73 5.45 -27.92
N GLU A 102 10.45 5.37 -26.62
CA GLU A 102 11.44 5.68 -25.59
C GLU A 102 12.53 4.60 -25.53
N GLU A 103 13.78 5.05 -25.41
CA GLU A 103 14.92 4.17 -25.19
C GLU A 103 15.04 3.86 -23.69
N PHE A 104 15.38 2.62 -23.36
CA PHE A 104 15.66 2.25 -21.98
C PHE A 104 17.02 2.82 -21.54
N PRO A 105 17.17 3.27 -20.29
CA PRO A 105 16.22 3.15 -19.18
C PRO A 105 15.09 4.21 -19.18
N VAL A 106 13.91 3.82 -18.70
CA VAL A 106 12.73 4.70 -18.57
C VAL A 106 12.40 4.93 -17.11
N GLU A 107 12.40 6.17 -16.67
CA GLU A 107 12.08 6.55 -15.29
C GLU A 107 10.58 6.71 -15.07
N PHE A 108 10.12 6.41 -13.87
CA PHE A 108 8.75 6.68 -13.45
C PHE A 108 8.67 7.01 -11.96
N THR A 109 7.61 7.73 -11.60
CA THR A 109 7.29 8.06 -10.21
C THR A 109 5.87 7.58 -9.93
N VAL A 110 5.68 6.93 -8.78
CA VAL A 110 4.36 6.62 -8.22
C VAL A 110 4.04 7.69 -7.19
N ARG A 111 2.87 8.30 -7.34
CA ARG A 111 2.39 9.34 -6.42
C ARG A 111 1.30 8.83 -5.48
N ARG A 112 1.08 9.53 -4.37
CA ARG A 112 0.06 9.18 -3.38
C ARG A 112 -1.33 9.20 -3.99
N SER A 113 -1.58 10.13 -4.91
CA SER A 113 -2.82 10.23 -5.68
C SER A 113 -3.13 9.01 -6.57
N GLU A 114 -2.12 8.20 -6.90
CA GLU A 114 -2.24 7.01 -7.75
C GLU A 114 -2.44 5.71 -6.95
N MET A 115 -2.34 5.82 -5.63
CA MET A 115 -2.58 4.73 -4.72
C MET A 115 -4.07 4.61 -4.41
N ARG A 116 -4.50 3.40 -4.09
CA ARG A 116 -5.77 3.19 -3.42
C ARG A 116 -5.77 3.90 -2.06
N GLU A 117 -6.96 4.30 -1.64
CA GLU A 117 -7.21 4.77 -0.27
C GLU A 117 -6.90 3.65 0.74
N VAL A 118 -5.76 3.78 1.39
CA VAL A 118 -5.30 2.96 2.52
C VAL A 118 -4.57 3.85 3.51
N PRO A 119 -4.59 3.58 4.81
CA PRO A 119 -3.84 4.38 5.78
C PRO A 119 -2.32 4.32 5.53
N ASP A 120 -1.60 5.40 5.84
CA ASP A 120 -0.17 5.52 5.51
C ASP A 120 0.70 4.51 6.25
N PHE A 121 0.39 4.22 7.52
CA PHE A 121 1.10 3.23 8.33
C PHE A 121 1.12 1.81 7.72
N VAL A 122 0.26 1.52 6.73
CA VAL A 122 0.21 0.21 6.06
C VAL A 122 1.38 0.03 5.09
N TRP A 123 1.96 1.11 4.58
CA TRP A 123 2.94 1.06 3.49
C TRP A 123 4.19 1.91 3.73
N LEU A 124 4.10 2.96 4.53
CA LEU A 124 5.15 3.97 4.71
C LEU A 124 6.47 3.36 5.24
N GLU A 125 6.37 2.42 6.19
CA GLU A 125 7.54 1.77 6.81
C GLU A 125 7.78 0.35 6.28
N GLU A 126 7.05 -0.05 5.24
CA GLU A 126 7.08 -1.40 4.71
C GLU A 126 7.77 -1.46 3.36
N ASP A 127 8.43 -2.58 3.08
CA ASP A 127 8.98 -2.85 1.75
C ASP A 127 7.84 -2.92 0.71
N LEU A 128 8.09 -2.35 -0.47
CA LEU A 128 7.16 -2.40 -1.59
C LEU A 128 7.65 -3.38 -2.65
N TYR A 129 6.82 -4.36 -2.99
CA TYR A 129 6.99 -5.21 -4.14
C TYR A 129 6.48 -4.50 -5.40
N VAL A 130 7.31 -4.42 -6.42
CA VAL A 130 7.00 -3.70 -7.66
C VAL A 130 7.11 -4.66 -8.84
N ARG A 131 6.06 -4.71 -9.66
CA ARG A 131 6.01 -5.54 -10.88
C ARG A 131 5.65 -4.65 -12.05
N ALA A 132 6.43 -4.73 -13.13
CA ALA A 132 6.10 -4.10 -14.40
C ALA A 132 5.74 -5.17 -15.43
N ASP A 133 4.61 -4.98 -16.10
CA ASP A 133 4.19 -5.79 -17.24
C ASP A 133 4.13 -4.89 -18.48
N VAL A 134 5.00 -5.15 -19.46
CA VAL A 134 5.04 -4.41 -20.73
C VAL A 134 4.09 -5.07 -21.72
N MET A 135 3.11 -4.31 -22.19
CA MET A 135 2.06 -4.81 -23.08
C MET A 135 2.03 -4.02 -24.40
N THR A 136 1.77 -4.74 -25.49
CA THR A 136 1.40 -4.14 -26.77
C THR A 136 0.01 -3.50 -26.66
N PRO A 137 -0.35 -2.55 -27.54
CA PRO A 137 -1.72 -2.03 -27.60
C PRO A 137 -2.78 -3.11 -27.94
N GLN A 138 -2.37 -4.24 -28.52
CA GLN A 138 -3.22 -5.41 -28.75
C GLN A 138 -3.39 -6.31 -27.51
N GLY A 139 -2.75 -5.97 -26.39
CA GLY A 139 -2.86 -6.70 -25.12
C GLY A 139 -1.88 -7.87 -24.95
N ALA A 140 -0.90 -8.04 -25.84
CA ALA A 140 0.11 -9.08 -25.70
C ALA A 140 1.23 -8.63 -24.74
N ALA A 141 1.59 -9.47 -23.77
CA ALA A 141 2.74 -9.21 -22.90
C ALA A 141 4.05 -9.47 -23.65
N ILE A 142 4.98 -8.50 -23.61
CA ILE A 142 6.28 -8.56 -24.30
C ILE A 142 7.40 -8.87 -23.30
N ALA A 143 7.33 -8.21 -22.14
CA ALA A 143 8.33 -8.31 -21.10
C ALA A 143 7.71 -8.11 -19.73
N ILE A 144 8.31 -8.75 -18.73
CA ILE A 144 7.89 -8.65 -17.34
C ILE A 144 9.14 -8.35 -16.51
N GLY A 145 9.02 -7.42 -15.58
CA GLY A 145 10.07 -7.13 -14.61
C GLY A 145 9.52 -7.12 -13.20
N ARG A 146 10.37 -7.48 -12.24
CA ARG A 146 10.03 -7.53 -10.82
C ARG A 146 11.16 -6.92 -10.03
N SER A 147 10.81 -6.16 -9.01
CA SER A 147 11.78 -5.54 -8.11
C SER A 147 11.14 -5.33 -6.73
N LYS A 148 11.96 -4.85 -5.81
CA LYS A 148 11.53 -4.46 -4.47
C LYS A 148 12.11 -3.09 -4.17
N SER A 149 11.26 -2.16 -3.77
CA SER A 149 11.67 -0.90 -3.19
C SER A 149 11.72 -1.06 -1.66
N LYS A 150 12.83 -0.64 -1.06
CA LYS A 150 13.06 -0.75 0.38
C LYS A 150 12.52 0.49 1.07
N ALA A 151 11.84 0.31 2.20
CA ALA A 151 11.57 1.42 3.10
C ALA A 151 12.91 1.93 3.66
N VAL A 152 13.12 3.23 3.53
CA VAL A 152 14.32 3.95 4.00
C VAL A 152 13.88 5.20 4.76
N LYS A 153 14.83 5.84 5.45
CA LYS A 153 14.60 7.15 6.06
C LYS A 153 15.59 8.12 5.45
N GLU A 154 15.08 9.20 4.86
CA GLU A 154 15.87 10.29 4.32
C GLU A 154 15.62 11.52 5.19
N ASN A 155 16.64 12.01 5.89
CA ASN A 155 16.51 13.12 6.84
C ASN A 155 15.38 12.92 7.87
N ASP A 156 15.28 11.70 8.43
CA ASP A 156 14.22 11.26 9.36
C ASP A 156 12.79 11.22 8.78
N VAL A 157 12.63 11.46 7.47
CA VAL A 157 11.35 11.30 6.75
C VAL A 157 11.28 9.90 6.14
N PRO A 158 10.21 9.13 6.38
CA PRO A 158 9.99 7.85 5.71
C PRO A 158 9.92 8.01 4.19
N SER A 159 10.71 7.22 3.48
CA SER A 159 10.82 7.24 2.01
C SER A 159 11.08 5.84 1.48
N HIS A 160 11.10 5.69 0.16
CA HIS A 160 11.28 4.41 -0.53
C HIS A 160 12.43 4.51 -1.53
N SER A 161 13.35 3.54 -1.48
CA SER A 161 14.50 3.50 -2.38
C SER A 161 14.06 3.40 -3.85
N VAL A 162 14.85 3.96 -4.78
CA VAL A 162 14.60 3.81 -6.22
C VAL A 162 14.52 2.33 -6.60
N SER A 163 13.44 1.94 -7.27
CA SER A 163 13.24 0.57 -7.73
C SER A 163 13.75 0.38 -9.16
N TYR A 164 14.88 -0.28 -9.30
CA TYR A 164 15.39 -0.71 -10.61
C TYR A 164 14.69 -2.01 -11.01
N ILE A 165 13.89 -1.95 -12.07
CA ILE A 165 13.11 -3.07 -12.59
C ILE A 165 13.76 -3.54 -13.88
N THR A 166 14.48 -4.66 -13.80
CA THR A 166 15.02 -5.32 -14.98
C THR A 166 13.92 -6.10 -15.69
N LEU A 167 13.66 -5.74 -16.94
CA LEU A 167 12.66 -6.39 -17.78
C LEU A 167 13.25 -7.62 -18.45
N GLU A 168 12.52 -8.73 -18.37
CA GLU A 168 12.84 -10.00 -19.00
C GLU A 168 11.78 -10.34 -20.05
N ARG A 169 12.21 -10.91 -21.18
CA ARG A 169 11.30 -11.32 -22.26
C ARG A 169 10.40 -12.45 -21.76
N THR A 170 9.10 -12.32 -22.05
CA THR A 170 8.09 -13.35 -21.76
C THR A 170 8.00 -14.40 -22.85
#